data_AF-A0AAQ0TPM3-F1
#
_entry.id   AF-A0AAQ0TPM3-F1
#
_cell.length_a   1.000
_cell.length_b   1.000
_cell.length_c   1.000
_cell.angle_alpha   90.00
_cell.angle_beta   90.00
_cell.angle_gamma   90.00
#
_symmetry.space_group_name_H-M   'P 1'
#
loop_
_entity.id
_entity.type
_entity.pdbx_description
1 polymer ?
#
loop_
_entity_poly.entity_id
_entity_poly.type
_entity_poly.pdbx_seq_one_letter_code
_entity_poly.pdbx_strand_id
1 'polypeptide(L)'
;MKTFRKYLNECSFGEIWDSLAEFFGEPEAMRAVYSDYYDKLKALPEKRCKGVIELSSSRPAAIQPEGMNAAPDWLIDKKVKTTEQDGAYVSAVLLYWASLHTFYTSKEHDDDLNHYLDIIDSDDPKALGQYLMESMNPGPLASKKRESINRKERQFWEETFTQSSPGDWRGILYVLKRKLEYDMGFMRGYADHAGREHDADRMKLCCRLIDGATVHINPDQRAFRMLSLLFKVLEQNITKWDD
;
A
#
# COMPACT_ATOMS: atom_id res chain seq x y z
N MET A 1 -13.02 -7.73 16.52
CA MET A 1 -12.21 -7.48 15.32
C MET A 1 -10.81 -7.08 15.76
N LYS A 2 -9.79 -7.88 15.43
CA LYS A 2 -8.38 -7.66 15.82
C LYS A 2 -7.73 -6.62 14.87
N THR A 3 -6.66 -5.97 15.31
CA THR A 3 -5.83 -5.12 14.44
C THR A 3 -4.77 -5.96 13.73
N PHE A 4 -4.17 -5.44 12.66
CA PHE A 4 -3.03 -6.09 12.00
C PHE A 4 -1.90 -6.36 13.00
N ARG A 5 -1.51 -5.39 13.83
CA ARG A 5 -0.53 -5.56 14.91
C ARG A 5 -0.86 -6.72 15.84
N LYS A 6 -2.14 -6.86 16.22
CA LYS A 6 -2.57 -7.93 17.11
C LYS A 6 -2.43 -9.31 16.46
N TYR A 7 -2.70 -9.45 15.16
CA TYR A 7 -2.42 -10.68 14.42
C TYR A 7 -0.92 -11.01 14.43
N LEU A 8 -0.05 -10.03 14.15
CA LEU A 8 1.40 -10.24 14.19
C LEU A 8 1.92 -10.67 15.57
N ASN A 9 1.32 -10.17 16.64
CA ASN A 9 1.73 -10.49 18.02
C ASN A 9 1.23 -11.84 18.53
N GLU A 10 0.15 -12.38 17.95
CA GLU A 10 -0.45 -13.65 18.38
C GLU A 10 0.18 -14.87 17.66
N CYS A 11 0.85 -14.67 16.53
CA CYS A 11 1.49 -15.72 15.74
C CYS A 11 3.02 -15.61 15.81
N SER A 12 3.70 -16.75 15.79
CA SER A 12 5.16 -16.77 15.66
C SER A 12 5.56 -16.41 14.23
N PHE A 13 6.74 -15.79 14.06
CA PHE A 13 7.25 -15.50 12.72
C PHE A 13 7.43 -16.77 11.88
N GLY A 14 7.75 -17.92 12.50
CA GLY A 14 7.87 -19.21 11.81
C GLY A 14 6.57 -19.61 11.11
N GLU A 15 5.44 -19.58 11.81
CA GLU A 15 4.13 -19.93 11.23
C GLU A 15 3.70 -18.95 10.12
N ILE A 16 4.01 -17.66 10.31
CA ILE A 16 3.76 -16.62 9.30
C ILE A 16 4.64 -16.88 8.06
N TRP A 17 5.91 -17.24 8.27
CA TRP A 17 6.85 -17.55 7.19
C TRP A 17 6.40 -18.77 6.38
N ASP A 18 5.98 -19.84 7.05
CA ASP A 18 5.50 -21.04 6.37
C ASP A 18 4.31 -20.70 5.45
N SER A 19 3.40 -19.83 5.92
CA SER A 19 2.30 -19.30 5.10
C SER A 19 2.79 -18.41 3.94
N LEU A 20 3.80 -17.57 4.14
CA LEU A 20 4.40 -16.76 3.07
C LEU A 20 5.05 -17.62 1.99
N ALA A 21 5.78 -18.66 2.39
CA ALA A 21 6.41 -19.59 1.47
C ALA A 21 5.38 -20.41 0.71
N GLU A 22 4.36 -20.95 1.39
CA GLU A 22 3.31 -21.79 0.80
C GLU A 22 2.39 -21.02 -0.15
N PHE A 23 1.84 -19.88 0.28
CA PHE A 23 0.77 -19.20 -0.46
C PHE A 23 1.26 -18.10 -1.40
N PHE A 24 2.45 -17.54 -1.15
CA PHE A 24 3.00 -16.43 -1.95
C PHE A 24 4.31 -16.79 -2.67
N GLY A 25 4.85 -17.99 -2.44
CA GLY A 25 6.06 -18.47 -3.09
C GLY A 25 7.29 -17.60 -2.78
N GLU A 26 7.34 -17.01 -1.59
CA GLU A 26 8.52 -16.23 -1.17
C GLU A 26 9.73 -17.17 -0.97
N PRO A 27 10.89 -16.87 -1.59
CA PRO A 27 12.05 -17.74 -1.50
C PRO A 27 12.72 -17.62 -0.12
N GLU A 28 13.37 -18.69 0.37
CA GLU A 28 14.05 -18.71 1.68
C GLU A 28 15.04 -17.56 1.90
N ALA A 29 15.67 -17.06 0.83
CA ALA A 29 16.53 -15.87 0.88
C ALA A 29 15.84 -14.61 1.42
N MET A 30 14.50 -14.52 1.29
CA MET A 30 13.69 -13.41 1.79
C MET A 30 13.28 -13.57 3.25
N ARG A 31 13.50 -14.72 3.89
CA ARG A 31 13.09 -14.98 5.27
C ARG A 31 13.65 -13.96 6.24
N ALA A 32 14.95 -13.65 6.13
CA ALA A 32 15.59 -12.64 6.97
C ALA A 32 15.01 -11.24 6.74
N VAL A 33 14.64 -10.91 5.49
CA VAL A 33 14.02 -9.61 5.15
C VAL A 33 12.65 -9.49 5.79
N TYR A 34 11.82 -10.52 5.69
CA TYR A 34 10.49 -10.52 6.30
C TYR A 34 10.55 -10.57 7.82
N SER A 35 11.55 -11.23 8.41
CA SER A 35 11.76 -11.24 9.87
C SER A 35 12.10 -9.85 10.38
N ASP A 36 13.07 -9.20 9.74
CA ASP A 36 13.46 -7.82 10.05
C ASP A 36 12.26 -6.86 9.90
N TYR A 37 11.52 -6.99 8.79
CA TYR A 37 10.34 -6.19 8.54
C TYR A 37 9.22 -6.44 9.57
N TYR A 38 8.98 -7.69 9.95
CA TYR A 38 8.04 -8.07 11.01
C TYR A 38 8.36 -7.39 12.34
N ASP A 39 9.64 -7.39 12.74
CA ASP A 39 10.09 -6.77 13.98
C ASP A 39 9.97 -5.24 13.92
N LYS A 40 10.33 -4.62 12.78
CA LYS A 40 10.15 -3.18 12.54
C LYS A 40 8.70 -2.75 12.70
N LEU A 41 7.76 -3.46 12.07
CA LEU A 41 6.35 -3.13 12.16
C LEU A 41 5.81 -3.24 13.60
N LYS A 42 6.27 -4.23 14.36
CA LYS A 42 5.89 -4.38 15.77
C LYS A 42 6.45 -3.26 16.65
N ALA A 43 7.62 -2.73 16.32
CA ALA A 43 8.28 -1.64 17.04
C ALA A 43 7.68 -0.25 16.75
N LEU A 44 6.88 -0.11 15.68
CA LEU A 44 6.24 1.17 15.36
C LEU A 44 5.33 1.66 16.49
N PRO A 45 5.29 2.98 16.77
CA PRO A 45 4.39 3.53 17.77
C PRO A 45 2.93 3.28 17.39
N GLU A 46 2.06 3.11 18.39
CA GLU A 46 0.62 2.98 18.13
C GLU A 46 0.05 4.28 17.57
N LYS A 47 -0.68 4.18 16.45
CA LYS A 47 -1.33 5.32 15.81
C LYS A 47 -2.82 5.05 15.61
N ARG A 48 -3.64 6.10 15.78
CA ARG A 48 -5.08 6.01 15.48
C ARG A 48 -5.29 6.02 13.97
N CYS A 49 -5.44 4.84 13.38
CA CYS A 49 -5.74 4.70 11.95
C CYS A 49 -7.25 4.73 11.66
N LYS A 50 -7.64 5.39 10.57
CA LYS A 50 -9.02 5.37 10.04
C LYS A 50 -9.15 4.25 9.01
N GLY A 51 -10.32 3.59 9.01
CA GLY A 51 -10.66 2.54 8.04
C GLY A 51 -10.49 1.13 8.59
N VAL A 52 -10.80 0.16 7.74
CA VAL A 52 -10.77 -1.28 8.02
C VAL A 52 -10.05 -1.95 6.85
N ILE A 53 -9.31 -3.01 7.14
CA ILE A 53 -8.79 -3.92 6.12
C ILE A 53 -9.81 -5.05 5.97
N GLU A 54 -10.37 -5.23 4.78
CA GLU A 54 -11.32 -6.33 4.52
C GLU A 54 -10.60 -7.45 3.76
N LEU A 55 -10.41 -8.57 4.45
CA LEU A 55 -9.79 -9.77 3.90
C LEU A 55 -10.88 -10.82 3.67
N SER A 56 -11.18 -11.09 2.41
CA SER A 56 -12.05 -12.19 2.00
C SER A 56 -11.40 -13.55 2.31
N SER A 57 -12.22 -14.54 2.68
CA SER A 57 -11.75 -15.85 3.14
C SER A 57 -11.37 -16.83 2.03
N SER A 58 -11.29 -16.41 0.77
CA SER A 58 -10.95 -17.31 -0.33
C SER A 58 -9.44 -17.52 -0.38
N ARG A 59 -8.98 -18.69 0.06
CA ARG A 59 -7.65 -19.22 -0.30
C ARG A 59 -7.69 -19.72 -1.75
N PRO A 60 -6.66 -19.47 -2.57
CA PRO A 60 -5.41 -18.77 -2.27
C PRO A 60 -5.59 -17.25 -2.41
N ALA A 61 -5.21 -16.46 -1.39
CA ALA A 61 -5.26 -15.00 -1.43
C ALA A 61 -4.14 -14.42 -2.29
N ALA A 62 -4.26 -14.62 -3.59
CA ALA A 62 -3.54 -13.84 -4.57
C ALA A 62 -4.07 -12.40 -4.68
N ILE A 63 -5.14 -12.08 -3.96
CA ILE A 63 -5.86 -10.80 -4.03
C ILE A 63 -5.40 -9.90 -2.89
N GLN A 64 -5.12 -8.64 -3.21
CA GLN A 64 -4.83 -7.64 -2.20
C GLN A 64 -6.11 -7.35 -1.38
N PRO A 65 -6.07 -7.43 -0.04
CA PRO A 65 -7.22 -7.06 0.79
C PRO A 65 -7.62 -5.59 0.59
N GLU A 66 -8.92 -5.30 0.62
CA GLU A 66 -9.40 -3.92 0.53
C GLU A 66 -8.88 -3.11 1.73
N GLY A 67 -8.51 -1.85 1.49
CA GLY A 67 -7.98 -0.97 2.53
C GLY A 67 -6.48 -1.07 2.79
N MET A 68 -5.74 -1.89 2.01
CA MET A 68 -4.27 -1.99 1.98
C MET A 68 -3.60 -0.91 1.10
N ASN A 69 -4.20 0.28 1.03
CA ASN A 69 -3.78 1.41 0.18
C ASN A 69 -3.05 2.50 0.98
N ALA A 70 -2.11 2.09 1.82
CA ALA A 70 -1.32 3.01 2.64
C ALA A 70 0.04 2.39 2.98
N ALA A 71 0.97 3.22 3.44
CA ALA A 71 2.22 2.73 3.99
C ALA A 71 2.00 1.84 5.23
N PRO A 72 2.96 0.97 5.58
CA PRO A 72 2.83 -0.01 6.65
C PRO A 72 2.45 0.61 8.00
N ASP A 73 3.01 1.77 8.29
CA ASP A 73 2.80 2.61 9.47
C ASP A 73 1.33 3.03 9.64
N TRP A 74 0.61 3.15 8.53
CA TRP A 74 -0.81 3.48 8.48
C TRP A 74 -1.70 2.25 8.43
N LEU A 75 -1.14 1.06 8.22
CA LEU A 75 -1.86 -0.21 8.14
C LEU A 75 -1.81 -0.98 9.46
N ILE A 76 -0.69 -0.92 10.18
CA ILE A 76 -0.40 -1.80 11.33
C ILE A 76 -1.46 -1.74 12.43
N ASP A 77 -2.06 -0.57 12.67
CA ASP A 77 -3.12 -0.39 13.68
C ASP A 77 -4.54 -0.37 13.11
N LYS A 78 -4.72 -0.63 11.82
CA LYS A 78 -6.07 -0.82 11.25
C LYS A 78 -6.68 -2.12 11.75
N LYS A 79 -7.99 -2.08 11.97
CA LYS A 79 -8.79 -3.28 12.27
C LYS A 79 -8.92 -4.14 11.01
N VAL A 80 -8.83 -5.44 11.16
CA VAL A 80 -8.94 -6.42 10.07
C VAL A 80 -10.25 -7.18 10.22
N LYS A 81 -11.12 -7.06 9.22
CA LYS A 81 -12.39 -7.78 9.10
C LYS A 81 -12.17 -8.99 8.21
N THR A 82 -12.33 -10.18 8.78
CA THR A 82 -12.19 -11.44 8.05
C THR A 82 -12.99 -12.54 8.73
N THR A 83 -13.38 -13.55 7.96
CA THR A 83 -13.96 -14.82 8.44
C THR A 83 -12.92 -15.94 8.53
N GLU A 84 -11.70 -15.70 8.02
CA GLU A 84 -10.56 -16.61 8.11
C GLU A 84 -10.15 -16.80 9.58
N GLN A 85 -9.91 -18.05 9.97
CA GLN A 85 -9.62 -18.44 11.35
C GLN A 85 -8.12 -18.64 11.60
N ASP A 86 -7.36 -18.89 10.54
CA ASP A 86 -5.91 -19.07 10.62
C ASP A 86 -5.20 -17.72 10.73
N GLY A 87 -4.79 -17.39 11.96
CA GLY A 87 -4.09 -16.13 12.25
C GLY A 87 -2.74 -16.01 11.56
N ALA A 88 -2.04 -17.11 11.30
CA ALA A 88 -0.72 -17.10 10.65
C ALA A 88 -0.87 -16.75 9.17
N TYR A 89 -1.85 -17.34 8.51
CA TYR A 89 -2.21 -16.97 7.15
C TYR A 89 -2.67 -15.51 7.06
N VAL A 90 -3.57 -15.05 7.95
CA VAL A 90 -4.02 -13.64 7.96
C VAL A 90 -2.81 -12.70 8.11
N SER A 91 -1.89 -13.02 9.03
CA SER A 91 -0.66 -12.25 9.24
C SER A 91 0.24 -12.24 8.00
N ALA A 92 0.38 -13.39 7.32
CA ALA A 92 1.18 -13.52 6.10
C ALA A 92 0.61 -12.66 4.96
N VAL A 93 -0.71 -12.71 4.73
CA VAL A 93 -1.37 -11.88 3.70
C VAL A 93 -1.14 -10.40 3.98
N LEU A 94 -1.32 -9.97 5.23
CA LEU A 94 -1.14 -8.58 5.62
C LEU A 94 0.33 -8.13 5.46
N LEU A 95 1.29 -8.97 5.86
CA LEU A 95 2.72 -8.66 5.76
C LEU A 95 3.21 -8.62 4.30
N TYR A 96 2.72 -9.54 3.47
CA TYR A 96 3.02 -9.59 2.04
C TYR A 96 2.55 -8.31 1.32
N TRP A 97 1.30 -7.91 1.53
CA TRP A 97 0.73 -6.74 0.87
C TRP A 97 1.14 -5.41 1.48
N ALA A 98 1.47 -5.36 2.78
CA ALA A 98 2.08 -4.17 3.38
C ALA A 98 3.45 -3.86 2.76
N SER A 99 4.17 -4.89 2.32
CA SER A 99 5.46 -4.76 1.62
C SER A 99 5.32 -4.69 0.09
N LEU A 100 4.20 -4.20 -0.43
CA LEU A 100 3.95 -4.02 -1.87
C LEU A 100 4.99 -3.11 -2.52
N HIS A 101 5.26 -1.94 -1.94
CA HIS A 101 6.19 -0.97 -2.50
C HIS A 101 7.62 -1.15 -1.99
N THR A 102 7.79 -1.55 -0.73
CA THR A 102 9.10 -1.64 -0.07
C THR A 102 9.02 -2.45 1.23
N PHE A 103 10.18 -2.78 1.79
CA PHE A 103 10.36 -3.40 3.11
C PHE A 103 10.84 -2.39 4.17
N TYR A 104 10.75 -1.10 3.85
CA TYR A 104 11.04 -0.01 4.79
C TYR A 104 9.73 0.52 5.38
N THR A 105 9.83 1.05 6.59
CA THR A 105 8.80 1.90 7.21
C THR A 105 8.87 3.31 6.63
N SER A 106 7.80 4.11 6.78
CA SER A 106 7.86 5.52 6.36
C SER A 106 8.88 6.31 7.16
N LYS A 107 9.09 5.95 8.43
CA LYS A 107 10.14 6.55 9.25
C LYS A 107 11.54 6.31 8.68
N GLU A 108 11.88 5.06 8.32
CA GLU A 108 13.19 4.76 7.72
C GLU A 108 13.42 5.56 6.43
N HIS A 109 12.36 5.75 5.64
CA HIS A 109 12.41 6.58 4.44
C HIS A 109 12.67 8.05 4.76
N ASP A 110 11.93 8.62 5.72
CA ASP A 110 12.10 10.00 6.13
C ASP A 110 13.48 10.24 6.77
N ASP A 111 13.99 9.28 7.55
CA ASP A 111 15.33 9.34 8.16
C ASP A 111 16.45 9.29 7.10
N ASP A 112 16.31 8.46 6.06
CA ASP A 112 17.26 8.39 4.93
C ASP A 112 17.27 9.69 4.11
N LEU A 113 16.08 10.25 3.82
CA LEU A 113 15.96 11.54 3.14
C LEU A 113 16.59 12.67 3.96
N ASN A 114 16.33 12.73 5.26
CA ASN A 114 16.93 13.75 6.13
C ASN A 114 18.45 13.62 6.18
N HIS A 115 18.98 12.40 6.24
CA HIS A 115 20.42 12.17 6.18
C HIS A 115 21.03 12.70 4.87
N TYR A 116 20.38 12.46 3.74
CA TYR A 116 20.79 13.02 2.46
C TYR A 116 20.77 14.56 2.47
N LEU A 117 19.71 15.18 2.99
CA LEU A 117 19.61 16.64 3.07
C LEU A 117 20.68 17.24 3.99
N ASP A 118 20.95 16.62 5.14
CA ASP A 118 22.03 17.03 6.05
C ASP A 118 23.40 16.99 5.36
N ILE A 119 23.66 15.98 4.53
CA ILE A 119 24.90 15.90 3.73
C ILE A 119 24.98 17.08 2.75
N ILE A 120 23.90 17.38 2.04
CA ILE A 120 23.86 18.50 1.09
C ILE A 120 24.07 19.83 1.81
N ASP A 121 23.39 20.05 2.93
CA ASP A 121 23.52 21.28 3.74
C ASP A 121 24.92 21.43 4.35
N SER A 122 25.61 20.33 4.62
CA SER A 122 26.99 20.32 5.14
C SER A 122 28.05 20.65 4.08
N ASP A 123 27.70 20.65 2.80
CA ASP A 123 28.61 20.82 1.65
C ASP A 123 29.86 19.94 1.75
N ASP A 124 29.71 18.67 2.19
CA ASP A 124 30.78 17.67 2.27
C ASP A 124 30.75 16.72 1.05
N PRO A 125 31.63 16.91 0.03
CA PRO A 125 31.64 16.09 -1.17
C PRO A 125 32.07 14.65 -0.89
N LYS A 126 32.80 14.38 0.21
CA LYS A 126 33.22 13.01 0.57
C LYS A 126 32.04 12.25 1.14
N ALA A 127 31.28 12.87 2.06
CA ALA A 127 30.07 12.29 2.59
C ALA A 127 29.05 12.02 1.48
N LEU A 128 28.86 12.97 0.56
CA LEU A 128 28.01 12.77 -0.62
C LEU A 128 28.49 11.64 -1.51
N GLY A 129 29.79 11.57 -1.79
CA GLY A 129 30.40 10.49 -2.57
C GLY A 129 30.18 9.11 -1.92
N GLN A 130 30.31 9.02 -0.60
CA GLN A 130 30.09 7.78 0.14
C GLN A 130 28.62 7.35 0.11
N TYR A 131 27.69 8.27 0.39
CA TYR A 131 26.25 8.02 0.32
C TYR A 131 25.83 7.51 -1.07
N LEU A 132 26.30 8.15 -2.15
CA LEU A 132 26.03 7.70 -3.52
C LEU A 132 26.64 6.33 -3.81
N MET A 133 27.84 6.03 -3.32
CA MET A 133 28.45 4.71 -3.47
C MET A 133 27.67 3.61 -2.73
N GLU A 134 27.13 3.90 -1.55
CA GLU A 134 26.29 2.96 -0.80
C GLU A 134 24.96 2.71 -1.53
N SER A 135 24.34 3.77 -2.08
CA SER A 135 23.13 3.66 -2.91
C SER A 135 23.37 2.85 -4.21
N MET A 136 24.53 3.02 -4.84
CA MET A 136 24.94 2.30 -6.04
C MET A 136 25.41 0.86 -5.79
N ASN A 137 25.74 0.50 -4.55
CA ASN A 137 26.14 -0.86 -4.16
C ASN A 137 25.00 -1.54 -3.41
N PRO A 138 23.99 -2.04 -4.14
CA PRO A 138 22.85 -2.66 -3.52
C PRO A 138 23.31 -3.85 -2.67
N GLY A 139 22.84 -3.91 -1.41
CA GLY A 139 23.17 -5.00 -0.51
C GLY A 139 22.84 -6.38 -1.10
N PRO A 140 23.40 -7.47 -0.53
CA PRO A 140 23.36 -8.81 -1.14
C PRO A 140 21.94 -9.35 -1.44
N LEU A 141 20.91 -8.83 -0.74
CA LEU A 141 19.51 -9.22 -0.92
C LEU A 141 18.69 -8.24 -1.78
N ALA A 142 19.28 -7.17 -2.32
CA ALA A 142 18.53 -6.16 -3.05
C ALA A 142 17.87 -6.70 -4.33
N SER A 143 18.55 -7.58 -5.07
CA SER A 143 17.96 -8.27 -6.22
C SER A 143 16.75 -9.12 -5.82
N LYS A 144 16.84 -9.84 -4.69
CA LYS A 144 15.75 -10.65 -4.14
C LYS A 144 14.57 -9.80 -3.65
N LYS A 145 14.85 -8.68 -2.98
CA LYS A 145 13.83 -7.68 -2.61
C LYS A 145 13.12 -7.15 -3.85
N ARG A 146 13.86 -6.77 -4.89
CA ARG A 146 13.30 -6.30 -6.16
C ARG A 146 12.45 -7.37 -6.85
N GLU A 147 12.91 -8.62 -6.89
CA GLU A 147 12.14 -9.74 -7.44
C GLU A 147 10.82 -9.97 -6.68
N SER A 148 10.82 -9.86 -5.34
CA SER A 148 9.60 -9.93 -4.52
C SER A 148 8.64 -8.79 -4.81
N ILE A 149 9.13 -7.55 -4.87
CA ILE A 149 8.33 -6.36 -5.21
C ILE A 149 7.73 -6.48 -6.62
N ASN A 150 8.54 -6.85 -7.62
CA ASN A 150 8.06 -7.02 -8.99
C ASN A 150 6.97 -8.10 -9.11
N ARG A 151 7.08 -9.18 -8.32
CA ARG A 151 6.05 -10.23 -8.28
C ARG A 151 4.74 -9.71 -7.69
N LYS A 152 4.80 -8.96 -6.59
CA LYS A 152 3.64 -8.33 -5.95
C LYS A 152 2.96 -7.32 -6.87
N GLU A 153 3.76 -6.46 -7.52
CA GLU A 153 3.25 -5.48 -8.48
C GLU A 153 2.57 -6.16 -9.66
N ARG A 154 3.21 -7.19 -10.25
CA ARG A 154 2.60 -7.98 -11.32
C ARG A 154 1.27 -8.60 -10.88
N GLN A 155 1.24 -9.21 -9.69
CA GLN A 155 0.05 -9.84 -9.14
C GLN A 155 -1.08 -8.83 -8.92
N PHE A 156 -0.77 -7.65 -8.37
CA PHE A 156 -1.72 -6.55 -8.20
C PHE A 156 -2.36 -6.12 -9.52
N TRP A 157 -1.56 -5.98 -10.57
CA TRP A 157 -2.04 -5.55 -11.89
C TRP A 157 -2.77 -6.65 -12.65
N GLU A 158 -2.29 -7.90 -12.62
CA GLU A 158 -2.97 -9.06 -13.20
C GLU A 158 -4.36 -9.24 -12.60
N GLU A 159 -4.49 -9.11 -11.28
CA GLU A 159 -5.78 -9.11 -10.58
C GLU A 159 -6.69 -7.98 -11.08
N THR A 160 -6.13 -6.77 -11.15
CA THR A 160 -6.86 -5.56 -11.58
C THR A 160 -7.43 -5.71 -12.99
N PHE A 161 -6.64 -6.22 -13.93
CA PHE A 161 -7.08 -6.42 -15.31
C PHE A 161 -8.02 -7.62 -15.46
N THR A 162 -7.86 -8.68 -14.68
CA THR A 162 -8.77 -9.84 -14.71
C THR A 162 -10.20 -9.47 -14.29
N GLN A 163 -10.33 -8.52 -13.36
CA GLN A 163 -11.64 -8.00 -12.93
C GLN A 163 -12.18 -6.90 -13.84
N SER A 164 -11.38 -6.39 -14.77
CA SER A 164 -11.82 -5.41 -15.76
C SER A 164 -12.60 -6.12 -16.88
N SER A 165 -13.88 -5.77 -17.07
CA SER A 165 -14.69 -6.31 -18.17
C SER A 165 -14.57 -5.40 -19.40
N PRO A 166 -14.09 -5.89 -20.55
CA PRO A 166 -14.15 -5.15 -21.81
C PRO A 166 -15.61 -4.85 -22.18
N GLY A 167 -15.93 -3.59 -22.47
CA GLY A 167 -17.29 -3.16 -22.82
C GLY A 167 -18.11 -2.56 -21.68
N ASP A 168 -17.54 -2.48 -20.48
CA ASP A 168 -18.19 -1.89 -19.32
C ASP A 168 -17.35 -0.74 -18.75
N TRP A 169 -17.89 0.48 -18.76
CA TRP A 169 -17.21 1.65 -18.19
C TRP A 169 -16.90 1.47 -16.71
N ARG A 170 -17.61 0.57 -15.99
CA ARG A 170 -17.28 0.17 -14.61
C ARG A 170 -15.90 -0.47 -14.52
N GLY A 171 -15.50 -1.25 -15.53
CA GLY A 171 -14.15 -1.83 -15.61
C GLY A 171 -13.07 -0.74 -15.72
N ILE A 172 -13.33 0.32 -16.49
CA ILE A 172 -12.42 1.47 -16.60
C ILE A 172 -12.29 2.19 -15.26
N LEU A 173 -13.42 2.46 -14.60
CA LEU A 173 -13.40 3.10 -13.28
C LEU A 173 -12.75 2.22 -12.21
N TYR A 174 -12.93 0.91 -12.28
CA TYR A 174 -12.25 -0.02 -11.39
C TYR A 174 -10.73 0.07 -11.56
N VAL A 175 -10.22 0.00 -12.79
CA VAL A 175 -8.79 0.16 -13.07
C VAL A 175 -8.28 1.51 -12.58
N LEU A 176 -9.03 2.60 -12.79
CA LEU A 176 -8.67 3.93 -12.30
C LEU A 176 -8.61 3.97 -10.76
N LYS A 177 -9.61 3.37 -10.09
CA LYS A 177 -9.61 3.25 -8.63
C LYS A 177 -8.40 2.47 -8.14
N ARG A 178 -8.09 1.32 -8.74
CA ARG A 178 -6.93 0.50 -8.37
C ARG A 178 -5.62 1.25 -8.56
N LYS A 179 -5.48 2.04 -9.64
CA LYS A 179 -4.32 2.93 -9.81
C LYS A 179 -4.19 3.96 -8.68
N LEU A 180 -5.28 4.64 -8.33
CA LEU A 180 -5.28 5.57 -7.20
C LEU A 180 -4.94 4.86 -5.87
N GLU A 181 -5.40 3.63 -5.67
CA GLU A 181 -5.07 2.84 -4.49
C GLU A 181 -3.62 2.42 -4.39
N TYR A 182 -3.02 2.06 -5.53
CA TYR A 182 -1.59 1.81 -5.65
C TYR A 182 -0.79 3.08 -5.30
N ASP A 183 -1.13 4.20 -5.93
CA ASP A 183 -0.41 5.47 -5.72
C ASP A 183 -0.58 6.00 -4.29
N MET A 184 -1.76 5.82 -3.66
CA MET A 184 -1.99 6.19 -2.26
C MET A 184 -1.05 5.48 -1.28
N GLY A 185 -0.73 4.22 -1.55
CA GLY A 185 0.22 3.43 -0.75
C GLY A 185 1.58 4.11 -0.69
N PHE A 186 2.07 4.51 -1.86
CA PHE A 186 3.31 5.26 -2.01
C PHE A 186 3.23 6.66 -1.38
N MET A 187 2.21 7.44 -1.74
CA MET A 187 2.06 8.84 -1.31
C MET A 187 2.00 9.01 0.22
N ARG A 188 1.34 8.09 0.94
CA ARG A 188 1.24 8.20 2.41
C ARG A 188 2.54 7.94 3.17
N GLY A 189 3.53 7.32 2.54
CA GLY A 189 4.72 6.85 3.25
C GLY A 189 6.07 7.22 2.66
N TYR A 190 6.14 7.50 1.35
CA TYR A 190 7.41 7.54 0.63
C TYR A 190 7.52 8.70 -0.36
N ALA A 191 6.50 9.54 -0.51
CA ALA A 191 6.64 10.73 -1.35
C ALA A 191 7.41 11.84 -0.60
N ASP A 192 8.26 12.57 -1.32
CA ASP A 192 9.23 13.52 -0.75
C ASP A 192 8.78 14.98 -0.83
N HIS A 193 7.48 15.23 -0.62
CA HIS A 193 6.93 16.59 -0.63
C HIS A 193 5.99 16.88 0.53
N ALA A 194 6.00 18.15 0.94
CA ALA A 194 5.05 18.67 1.91
C ALA A 194 3.61 18.51 1.39
N GLY A 195 2.73 17.92 2.20
CA GLY A 195 1.34 17.71 1.83
C GLY A 195 1.03 16.36 1.17
N ARG A 196 2.00 15.44 1.07
CA ARG A 196 1.79 14.07 0.56
C ARG A 196 0.57 13.34 1.14
N GLU A 197 0.32 13.54 2.44
CA GLU A 197 -0.87 12.98 3.12
C GLU A 197 -2.18 13.59 2.62
N HIS A 198 -2.20 14.90 2.33
CA HIS A 198 -3.36 15.57 1.77
C HIS A 198 -3.66 15.10 0.35
N ASP A 199 -2.64 14.86 -0.47
CA ASP A 199 -2.81 14.30 -1.80
C ASP A 199 -3.35 12.87 -1.75
N ALA A 200 -2.84 12.04 -0.84
CA ALA A 200 -3.40 10.72 -0.60
C ALA A 200 -4.86 10.78 -0.11
N ASP A 201 -5.26 11.80 0.64
CA ASP A 201 -6.64 12.02 1.06
C ASP A 201 -7.54 12.50 -0.10
N ARG A 202 -7.00 13.30 -1.03
CA ARG A 202 -7.68 13.65 -2.30
C ARG A 202 -7.88 12.41 -3.17
N MET A 203 -6.87 11.57 -3.33
CA MET A 203 -6.98 10.28 -4.03
C MET A 203 -8.03 9.38 -3.37
N LYS A 204 -8.06 9.32 -2.04
CA LYS A 204 -9.09 8.57 -1.29
C LYS A 204 -10.49 9.12 -1.51
N LEU A 205 -10.65 10.43 -1.64
CA LEU A 205 -11.92 11.03 -2.05
C LEU A 205 -12.29 10.53 -3.44
N CYS A 206 -11.39 10.58 -4.43
CA CYS A 206 -11.64 10.05 -5.78
C CYS A 206 -12.06 8.58 -5.78
N CYS A 207 -11.43 7.71 -4.97
CA CYS A 207 -11.88 6.32 -4.83
C CYS A 207 -13.31 6.21 -4.33
N ARG A 208 -13.69 6.96 -3.29
CA ARG A 208 -15.08 6.98 -2.77
C ARG A 208 -16.08 7.51 -3.78
N LEU A 209 -15.65 8.46 -4.60
CA LEU A 209 -16.43 9.03 -5.68
C LEU A 209 -16.70 8.00 -6.78
N ILE A 210 -15.68 7.23 -7.16
CA ILE A 210 -15.80 6.09 -8.08
C ILE A 210 -16.74 5.01 -7.49
N ASP A 211 -16.59 4.68 -6.21
CA ASP A 211 -17.50 3.75 -5.52
C ASP A 211 -18.94 4.25 -5.60
N GLY A 212 -19.20 5.51 -5.26
CA GLY A 212 -20.53 6.10 -5.38
C GLY A 212 -21.10 6.09 -6.80
N ALA A 213 -20.26 6.32 -7.82
CA ALA A 213 -20.64 6.26 -9.22
C ALA A 213 -21.03 4.84 -9.67
N THR A 214 -20.44 3.81 -9.06
CA THR A 214 -20.63 2.40 -9.43
C THR A 214 -21.70 1.69 -8.60
N VAL A 215 -22.11 2.25 -7.44
CA VAL A 215 -23.10 1.67 -6.50
C VAL A 215 -24.56 1.71 -6.99
N HIS A 216 -24.93 2.60 -7.92
CA HIS A 216 -26.33 2.77 -8.36
C HIS A 216 -26.50 2.72 -9.88
N ILE A 217 -26.75 1.53 -10.42
CA ILE A 217 -27.29 1.38 -11.79
C ILE A 217 -28.70 0.78 -11.72
N ASN A 218 -29.59 1.56 -11.10
CA ASN A 218 -30.92 1.83 -11.63
C ASN A 218 -31.22 3.30 -11.25
N PRO A 219 -31.18 4.26 -12.20
CA PRO A 219 -31.02 5.66 -11.85
C PRO A 219 -32.36 6.28 -11.43
N ASP A 220 -32.42 6.83 -10.23
CA ASP A 220 -33.32 7.95 -9.98
C ASP A 220 -32.64 9.27 -10.36
N GLN A 221 -33.46 10.31 -10.53
CA GLN A 221 -33.03 11.63 -10.98
C GLN A 221 -32.10 12.35 -9.98
N ARG A 222 -31.92 11.81 -8.76
CA ARG A 222 -31.05 12.36 -7.73
C ARG A 222 -29.62 11.85 -7.90
N ALA A 223 -29.44 10.56 -8.22
CA ALA A 223 -28.14 9.97 -8.50
C ALA A 223 -27.45 10.65 -9.69
N PHE A 224 -28.20 10.94 -10.77
CA PHE A 224 -27.68 11.68 -11.92
C PHE A 224 -27.23 13.11 -11.57
N ARG A 225 -28.00 13.79 -10.71
CA ARG A 225 -27.64 15.13 -10.21
C ARG A 225 -26.38 15.09 -9.34
N MET A 226 -26.21 14.07 -8.51
CA MET A 226 -25.00 13.91 -7.71
C MET A 226 -23.77 13.65 -8.57
N LEU A 227 -23.85 12.77 -9.57
CA LEU A 227 -22.78 12.54 -10.55
C LEU A 227 -22.42 13.81 -11.32
N SER A 228 -23.42 14.56 -11.80
CA SER A 228 -23.19 15.82 -12.51
C SER A 228 -22.55 16.89 -11.61
N LEU A 229 -22.96 17.00 -10.34
CA LEU A 229 -22.31 17.88 -9.36
C LEU A 229 -20.88 17.44 -9.08
N LEU A 230 -20.63 16.13 -9.05
CA LEU A 230 -19.31 15.55 -8.87
C LEU A 230 -18.37 15.95 -9.99
N PHE A 231 -18.80 15.77 -11.24
CA PHE A 231 -18.02 16.16 -12.41
C PHE A 231 -17.81 17.67 -12.45
N LYS A 232 -18.81 18.48 -12.07
CA LYS A 232 -18.65 19.94 -11.93
C LYS A 232 -17.65 20.32 -10.84
N VAL A 233 -17.64 19.65 -9.70
CA VAL A 233 -16.67 19.90 -8.63
C VAL A 233 -15.27 19.49 -9.06
N LEU A 234 -15.13 18.34 -9.75
CA LEU A 234 -13.85 17.91 -10.31
C LEU A 234 -13.35 18.91 -11.37
N GLU A 235 -14.22 19.32 -12.30
CA GLU A 235 -13.93 20.31 -13.35
C GLU A 235 -13.55 21.67 -12.76
N GLN A 236 -14.29 22.16 -11.75
CA GLN A 236 -14.00 23.43 -11.06
C GLN A 236 -12.70 23.41 -10.25
N ASN A 237 -12.24 22.25 -9.80
CA ASN A 237 -10.98 22.14 -9.04
C ASN A 237 -9.78 21.82 -9.95
N ILE A 238 -10.00 21.22 -11.12
CA ILE A 238 -8.97 20.99 -12.15
C ILE A 238 -8.70 22.29 -12.93
N THR A 239 -9.73 23.07 -13.25
CA THR A 239 -9.59 24.34 -14.00
C THR A 239 -9.13 25.54 -13.17
N LYS A 240 -8.90 25.35 -11.86
CA LYS A 240 -8.33 26.38 -10.96
C LYS A 240 -6.87 26.10 -10.60
N TRP A 241 -6.21 25.20 -11.31
CA TRP A 241 -4.76 25.03 -11.29
C TRP A 241 -4.13 25.92 -12.36
N ASP A 242 -4.42 27.22 -12.31
CA ASP A 242 -3.52 28.22 -12.89
C ASP A 242 -2.58 28.64 -11.75
N ASP A 243 -1.28 28.68 -12.06
CA ASP A 243 -0.11 28.90 -11.18
C ASP A 243 -0.27 29.93 -10.05
#